data_AF-K2CR22-F1
#
_entry.id   AF-K2CR22-F1
#
_cell.length_a   1.000
_cell.length_b   1.000
_cell.length_c   1.000
_cell.angle_alpha   90.00
_cell.angle_beta   90.00
_cell.angle_gamma   90.00
#
_symmetry.space_group_name_H-M   'P 1'
#
loop_
_entity.id
_entity.type
_entity.pdbx_description
1 polymer ?
#
loop_
_entity_poly.entity_id
_entity_poly.type
_entity_poly.pdbx_seq_one_letter_code
_entity_poly.pdbx_strand_id
1 'polypeptide(L)'
;MFSEKKIIDIRNPSAKWDKETITTLERFLQQNATDICIIISTDKLTTAQQKSAWVTMIKKQGTHLMLWPVGMEALPQWIVERAATLHLQIPIPIARFLAQFTEGNLLSTQQALLKLQLLYPKNEITQEKLNSVLIDQARFHIFDLSNALQHRDAKKTVRVLARLKQMDEEPTLVLWAMSRTIREYASCEILLKKALTMAAKIDRIIKGVAMGDAWQGMTSLGLLLCTKK
;
A
#
# COMPACT_ATOMS: atom_id res chain seq x y z
N MET A 1 39.51 1.72 26.59
CA MET A 1 38.84 2.77 25.80
C MET A 1 37.43 2.28 25.49
N PHE A 2 36.41 2.93 26.04
CA PHE A 2 35.01 2.63 25.77
C PHE A 2 34.64 3.23 24.42
N SER A 3 34.75 2.43 23.36
CA SER A 3 34.27 2.83 22.04
C SER A 3 32.77 2.53 21.99
N GLU A 4 31.95 3.57 21.82
CA GLU A 4 30.52 3.41 21.60
C GLU A 4 30.29 2.76 20.24
N LYS A 5 29.54 1.66 20.22
CA LYS A 5 29.15 1.03 18.96
C LYS A 5 28.27 1.99 18.16
N LYS A 6 28.65 2.28 16.91
CA LYS A 6 27.96 3.19 16.00
C LYS A 6 27.37 2.42 14.82
N ILE A 7 26.18 2.81 14.40
CA ILE A 7 25.54 2.33 13.17
C ILE A 7 25.41 3.50 12.21
N ILE A 8 25.84 3.31 10.97
CA ILE A 8 25.76 4.30 9.90
C ILE A 8 24.87 3.72 8.79
N ASP A 9 23.67 4.28 8.59
CA ASP A 9 22.77 3.94 7.48
C ASP A 9 23.00 4.89 6.31
N ILE A 10 23.49 4.34 5.19
CA ILE A 10 23.72 5.08 3.95
C ILE A 10 22.69 4.67 2.91
N ARG A 11 21.90 5.65 2.47
CA ARG A 11 20.86 5.46 1.45
C ARG A 11 21.36 5.98 0.11
N ASN A 12 21.64 5.07 -0.82
CA ASN A 12 22.08 5.39 -2.17
C ASN A 12 21.28 4.58 -3.21
N PRO A 13 20.06 5.02 -3.58
CA PRO A 13 19.20 4.30 -4.52
C PRO A 13 19.89 4.03 -5.86
N SER A 14 20.65 5.00 -6.37
CA SER A 14 21.34 4.92 -7.66
C SER A 14 22.48 3.91 -7.71
N ALA A 15 22.99 3.49 -6.55
CA ALA A 15 24.17 2.64 -6.42
C ALA A 15 25.42 3.14 -7.17
N LYS A 16 25.50 4.46 -7.40
CA LYS A 16 26.65 5.14 -8.00
C LYS A 16 27.45 5.81 -6.90
N TRP A 17 28.77 5.64 -6.96
CA TRP A 17 29.69 6.21 -6.00
C TRP A 17 30.82 6.91 -6.73
N ASP A 18 31.25 8.04 -6.20
CA ASP A 18 32.44 8.73 -6.68
C ASP A 18 33.70 7.96 -6.26
N LYS A 19 34.79 8.14 -7.03
CA LYS A 19 36.07 7.45 -6.78
C LYS A 19 36.61 7.68 -5.37
N GLU A 20 36.45 8.89 -4.84
CA GLU A 20 36.86 9.26 -3.48
C GLU A 20 36.08 8.48 -2.43
N THR A 21 34.78 8.29 -2.65
CA THR A 21 33.92 7.54 -1.72
C THR A 21 34.26 6.06 -1.72
N ILE A 22 34.52 5.47 -2.89
CA ILE A 22 34.96 4.07 -3.01
C ILE A 22 36.29 3.86 -2.27
N THR A 23 37.25 4.77 -2.46
CA THR A 23 38.56 4.71 -1.80
C THR A 23 38.44 4.83 -0.27
N THR A 24 37.52 5.67 0.20
CA THR A 24 37.26 5.83 1.64
C THR A 24 36.62 4.57 2.23
N LEU A 25 35.71 3.95 1.49
CA LEU A 25 35.04 2.70 1.88
C LEU A 25 36.02 1.52 1.91
N GLU A 26 36.95 1.46 0.96
CA GLU A 26 38.07 0.51 0.96
C GLU A 26 38.93 0.64 2.21
N ARG A 27 39.35 1.87 2.53
CA ARG A 27 40.18 2.14 3.71
C ARG A 27 39.44 1.76 5.00
N PHE A 28 38.16 2.08 5.09
CA PHE A 28 37.33 1.74 6.24
C PHE A 28 37.23 0.22 6.43
N LEU A 29 36.94 -0.52 5.35
CA LEU A 29 36.86 -1.98 5.38
C LEU A 29 38.21 -2.62 5.78
N GLN A 30 39.34 -2.07 5.31
CA GLN A 30 40.67 -2.55 5.72
C GLN A 30 41.00 -2.32 7.20
N GLN A 31 40.42 -1.28 7.83
CA GLN A 31 40.64 -0.99 9.25
C GLN A 31 39.97 -2.00 10.19
N ASN A 32 39.03 -2.83 9.70
CA ASN A 32 38.30 -3.83 10.50
C ASN A 32 37.75 -3.27 11.82
N ALA A 33 37.20 -2.05 11.79
CA ALA A 33 36.63 -1.42 12.97
C ALA A 33 35.42 -2.25 13.47
N THR A 34 35.56 -2.89 14.63
CA THR A 34 34.51 -3.74 15.23
C THR A 34 33.38 -2.94 15.88
N ASP A 35 33.60 -1.63 16.09
CA ASP A 35 32.65 -0.76 16.76
C ASP A 35 31.71 -0.02 15.78
N ILE A 36 31.91 -0.15 14.47
CA ILE A 36 31.11 0.59 13.47
C ILE A 36 30.46 -0.39 12.50
N CYS A 37 29.13 -0.39 12.45
CA CYS A 37 28.33 -1.14 11.47
C CYS A 37 27.81 -0.19 10.40
N ILE A 38 28.11 -0.48 9.13
CA ILE A 38 27.60 0.28 7.99
C ILE A 38 26.50 -0.54 7.30
N ILE A 39 25.35 0.09 7.10
CA ILE A 39 24.24 -0.45 6.31
C ILE A 39 24.15 0.40 5.03
N ILE A 40 24.14 -0.26 3.86
CA ILE A 40 24.01 0.43 2.56
C ILE A 40 22.73 -0.05 1.91
N SER A 41 21.80 0.88 1.71
CA SER A 41 20.52 0.63 1.07
C SER A 41 20.53 1.17 -0.37
N THR A 42 20.25 0.32 -1.34
CA THR A 42 20.16 0.67 -2.76
C THR A 42 18.87 0.15 -3.39
N ASP A 43 18.50 0.65 -4.55
CA ASP A 43 17.52 -0.02 -5.40
C ASP A 43 18.12 -1.31 -5.99
N LYS A 44 17.32 -2.05 -6.77
CA LYS A 44 17.76 -3.26 -7.46
C LYS A 44 18.99 -2.97 -8.32
N LEU A 45 20.13 -3.55 -7.92
CA LEU A 45 21.37 -3.46 -8.68
C LEU A 45 21.24 -4.18 -10.02
N THR A 46 21.68 -3.52 -11.09
CA THR A 46 21.85 -4.17 -12.41
C THR A 46 23.02 -5.16 -12.39
N THR A 47 23.05 -6.11 -13.33
CA THR A 47 24.14 -7.10 -13.45
C THR A 47 25.51 -6.44 -13.58
N ALA A 48 25.59 -5.28 -14.24
CA ALA A 48 26.82 -4.49 -14.34
C ALA A 48 27.24 -3.88 -12.99
N GLN A 49 26.30 -3.27 -12.27
CA GLN A 49 26.56 -2.71 -10.93
C GLN A 49 26.92 -3.77 -9.90
N GLN A 50 26.33 -4.97 -9.98
CA GLN A 50 26.67 -6.09 -9.10
C GLN A 50 28.12 -6.57 -9.25
N LYS A 51 28.74 -6.32 -10.42
CA LYS A 51 30.15 -6.64 -10.71
C LYS A 51 31.11 -5.49 -10.39
N SER A 52 30.61 -4.36 -9.90
CA SER A 52 31.46 -3.23 -9.53
C SER A 52 32.39 -3.57 -8.36
N ALA A 53 33.51 -2.86 -8.28
CA ALA A 53 34.55 -3.10 -7.29
C ALA A 53 34.01 -2.99 -5.85
N TRP A 54 33.21 -1.96 -5.57
CA TRP A 54 32.65 -1.71 -4.24
C TRP A 54 31.68 -2.81 -3.79
N VAL A 55 30.82 -3.33 -4.68
CA VAL A 55 29.91 -4.44 -4.35
C VAL A 55 30.69 -5.74 -4.10
N THR A 56 31.70 -6.02 -4.92
CA THR A 56 32.53 -7.23 -4.78
C THR A 56 33.30 -7.23 -3.47
N MET A 57 33.82 -6.07 -3.08
CA MET A 57 34.53 -5.85 -1.84
C MET A 57 33.63 -6.01 -0.61
N ILE A 58 32.42 -5.42 -0.62
CA ILE A 58 31.44 -5.60 0.46
C ILE A 58 31.01 -7.06 0.56
N LYS A 59 30.78 -7.76 -0.56
CA LYS A 59 30.45 -9.19 -0.54
C LYS A 59 31.55 -10.05 0.07
N LYS A 60 32.81 -9.63 0.00
CA LYS A 60 33.96 -10.36 0.57
C LYS A 60 34.06 -10.20 2.08
N GLN A 61 33.78 -9.00 2.60
CA GLN A 61 34.00 -8.66 4.02
C GLN A 61 32.70 -8.49 4.83
N GLY A 62 31.55 -8.42 4.18
CA GLY A 62 30.25 -8.20 4.81
C GLY A 62 29.14 -9.03 4.17
N THR A 63 27.90 -8.73 4.54
CA THR A 63 26.71 -9.46 4.09
C THR A 63 25.98 -8.65 3.02
N HIS A 64 25.67 -9.30 1.89
CA HIS A 64 24.84 -8.73 0.84
C HIS A 64 23.49 -9.45 0.81
N LEU A 65 22.42 -8.72 1.12
CA LEU A 65 21.06 -9.24 1.17
C LEU A 65 20.25 -8.69 -0.02
N MET A 66 19.67 -9.59 -0.82
CA MET A 66 18.75 -9.21 -1.89
C MET A 66 17.32 -9.32 -1.39
N LEU A 67 16.61 -8.19 -1.40
CA LEU A 67 15.19 -8.12 -1.07
C LEU A 67 14.36 -8.27 -2.35
N TRP A 68 13.73 -9.42 -2.54
CA TRP A 68 12.83 -9.67 -3.66
C TRP A 68 11.41 -9.25 -3.30
N PRO A 69 10.68 -8.58 -4.21
CA PRO A 69 9.28 -8.28 -3.99
C PRO A 69 8.49 -9.58 -3.94
N VAL A 70 7.55 -9.69 -2.99
CA VAL A 70 6.62 -10.81 -2.92
C VAL A 70 5.51 -10.55 -3.93
N GLY A 71 5.41 -11.40 -4.95
CA GLY A 71 4.35 -11.31 -5.95
C GLY A 71 2.98 -11.74 -5.39
N MET A 72 1.90 -11.37 -6.08
CA MET A 72 0.52 -11.70 -5.66
C MET A 72 0.28 -13.21 -5.50
N GLU A 73 0.95 -14.05 -6.27
CA GLU A 73 0.83 -15.51 -6.16
C GLU A 73 1.48 -16.07 -4.90
N ALA A 74 2.61 -15.48 -4.48
CA ALA A 74 3.35 -15.90 -3.29
C ALA A 74 2.84 -15.23 -2.00
N LEU A 75 2.08 -14.15 -2.11
CA LEU A 75 1.63 -13.36 -0.97
C LEU A 75 0.77 -14.16 0.04
N PRO A 76 -0.19 -15.02 -0.37
CA PRO A 76 -0.95 -15.82 0.59
C PRO A 76 -0.07 -16.73 1.45
N GLN A 77 0.96 -17.32 0.85
CA GLN A 77 1.92 -18.18 1.56
C GLN A 77 2.77 -17.35 2.53
N TRP A 78 3.27 -16.20 2.06
CA TRP A 78 4.01 -15.26 2.90
C TRP A 78 3.18 -14.79 4.11
N ILE A 79 1.88 -14.53 3.93
CA ILE A 79 0.97 -14.14 5.01
C ILE A 79 0.91 -15.21 6.09
N VAL A 80 0.78 -16.48 5.71
CA VAL A 80 0.68 -17.58 6.68
C VAL A 80 1.98 -17.77 7.44
N GLU A 81 3.12 -17.74 6.75
CA GLU A 81 4.44 -17.81 7.38
C GLU A 81 4.67 -16.64 8.33
N ARG A 82 4.30 -15.43 7.90
CA ARG A 82 4.42 -14.23 8.71
C ARG A 82 3.49 -14.25 9.92
N ALA A 83 2.25 -14.70 9.76
CA ALA A 83 1.29 -14.85 10.84
C ALA A 83 1.78 -15.85 11.90
N ALA A 84 2.42 -16.96 11.47
CA ALA A 84 2.99 -17.93 12.38
C ALA A 84 4.07 -17.31 13.29
N THR A 85 4.92 -16.40 12.76
CA THR A 85 5.90 -15.64 13.59
C THR A 85 5.25 -14.72 14.62
N LEU A 86 3.98 -14.36 14.42
CA LEU A 86 3.17 -13.55 15.34
C LEU A 86 2.28 -14.42 16.25
N HIS A 87 2.47 -15.74 16.23
CA HIS A 87 1.64 -16.72 16.94
C HIS A 87 0.15 -16.67 16.55
N LEU A 88 -0.13 -16.32 15.30
CA LEU A 88 -1.45 -16.35 14.69
C LEU A 88 -1.58 -17.56 13.76
N GLN A 89 -2.74 -18.20 13.77
CA GLN A 89 -3.08 -19.25 12.82
C GLN A 89 -4.06 -18.69 11.79
N ILE A 90 -3.60 -18.55 10.56
CA ILE A 90 -4.41 -18.05 9.44
C ILE A 90 -4.48 -19.13 8.36
N PRO A 91 -5.65 -19.73 8.12
CA PRO A 91 -5.86 -20.65 7.01
C PRO A 91 -5.57 -20.02 5.64
N ILE A 92 -5.06 -20.81 4.69
CA ILE A 92 -4.73 -20.37 3.31
C ILE A 92 -5.89 -19.61 2.63
N PRO A 93 -7.16 -20.04 2.71
CA PRO A 93 -8.27 -19.30 2.09
C PRO A 93 -8.42 -17.87 2.65
N ILE A 94 -8.19 -17.69 3.95
CA ILE A 94 -8.28 -16.41 4.65
C ILE A 94 -7.06 -15.54 4.33
N ALA A 95 -5.88 -16.15 4.25
CA ALA A 95 -4.67 -15.47 3.78
C ALA A 95 -4.80 -14.99 2.33
N ARG A 96 -5.45 -15.77 1.45
CA ARG A 96 -5.76 -15.37 0.07
C ARG A 96 -6.71 -14.17 0.04
N PHE A 97 -7.73 -14.17 0.90
CA PHE A 97 -8.62 -13.02 1.03
C PHE A 97 -7.88 -11.79 1.53
N LEU A 98 -6.99 -11.91 2.52
CA LEU A 98 -6.15 -10.80 2.99
C LEU A 98 -5.17 -10.31 1.91
N ALA A 99 -4.60 -11.21 1.10
CA ALA A 99 -3.74 -10.84 -0.02
C ALA A 99 -4.50 -10.06 -1.12
N GLN A 100 -5.71 -10.52 -1.45
CA GLN A 100 -6.61 -9.84 -2.38
C GLN A 100 -7.07 -8.50 -1.84
N PHE A 101 -7.40 -8.45 -0.54
CA PHE A 101 -7.70 -7.22 0.16
C PHE A 101 -6.51 -6.31 -0.02
N THR A 102 -5.36 -6.57 0.58
CA THR A 102 -4.19 -5.67 0.55
C THR A 102 -3.56 -5.37 -0.82
N GLU A 103 -4.09 -5.91 -1.93
CA GLU A 103 -3.63 -5.69 -3.32
C GLU A 103 -2.12 -5.85 -3.49
N GLY A 104 -1.51 -6.83 -2.82
CA GLY A 104 -0.06 -7.02 -2.91
C GLY A 104 0.77 -6.14 -1.96
N ASN A 105 0.15 -5.23 -1.19
CA ASN A 105 0.86 -4.32 -0.30
C ASN A 105 1.29 -5.03 0.99
N LEU A 106 2.56 -5.44 1.05
CA LEU A 106 3.17 -6.11 2.19
C LEU A 106 3.09 -5.30 3.49
N LEU A 107 3.18 -3.97 3.42
CA LEU A 107 3.10 -3.12 4.60
C LEU A 107 1.67 -3.12 5.16
N SER A 108 0.66 -2.93 4.31
CA SER A 108 -0.75 -3.00 4.72
C SER A 108 -1.08 -4.38 5.29
N THR A 109 -0.53 -5.44 4.68
CA THR A 109 -0.65 -6.81 5.14
C THR A 109 -0.05 -7.00 6.53
N GLN A 110 1.19 -6.53 6.74
CA GLN A 110 1.85 -6.60 8.04
C GLN A 110 1.06 -5.84 9.10
N GLN A 111 0.53 -4.67 8.78
CA GLN A 111 -0.30 -3.89 9.72
C GLN A 111 -1.58 -4.62 10.09
N ALA A 112 -2.27 -5.24 9.12
CA ALA A 112 -3.45 -6.06 9.40
C ALA A 112 -3.12 -7.24 10.31
N LEU A 113 -2.00 -7.94 10.08
CA LEU A 113 -1.53 -9.03 10.94
C LEU A 113 -1.23 -8.56 12.38
N LEU A 114 -0.59 -7.40 12.55
CA LEU A 114 -0.32 -6.83 13.87
C LEU A 114 -1.62 -6.45 14.59
N LYS A 115 -2.60 -5.87 13.88
CA LYS A 115 -3.94 -5.60 14.45
C LYS A 115 -4.63 -6.89 14.89
N LEU A 116 -4.57 -7.94 14.07
CA LEU A 116 -5.13 -9.26 14.41
C LEU A 116 -4.46 -9.86 15.64
N GLN A 117 -3.13 -9.71 15.76
CA GLN A 117 -2.37 -10.18 16.93
C GLN A 117 -2.83 -9.49 18.21
N LEU A 118 -3.06 -8.18 18.15
CA LEU A 118 -3.48 -7.39 19.30
C LEU A 118 -4.91 -7.71 19.74
N LEU A 119 -5.82 -7.91 18.78
CA LEU A 119 -7.25 -8.14 19.03
C LEU A 119 -7.58 -9.61 19.34
N TYR A 120 -6.84 -10.55 18.75
CA TYR A 120 -7.08 -11.99 18.85
C TYR A 120 -5.79 -12.75 19.18
N PRO A 121 -5.20 -12.54 20.37
CA PRO A 121 -3.94 -13.20 20.73
C PRO A 121 -4.09 -14.72 20.76
N LYS A 122 -3.18 -15.42 20.08
CA LYS A 122 -3.05 -16.90 20.04
C LYS A 122 -4.29 -17.66 19.54
N ASN A 123 -5.09 -17.05 18.67
CA ASN A 123 -6.29 -17.66 18.13
C ASN A 123 -6.18 -17.97 16.64
N GLU A 124 -6.97 -18.95 16.20
CA GLU A 124 -7.28 -19.11 14.79
C GLU A 124 -8.12 -17.93 14.30
N ILE A 125 -7.66 -17.34 13.20
CA ILE A 125 -8.32 -16.21 12.54
C ILE A 125 -9.35 -16.78 11.56
N THR A 126 -10.62 -16.55 11.88
CA THR A 126 -11.74 -16.80 10.98
C THR A 126 -12.00 -15.60 10.07
N GLN A 127 -12.77 -15.79 9.01
CA GLN A 127 -13.13 -14.71 8.08
C GLN A 127 -13.88 -13.56 8.78
N GLU A 128 -14.70 -13.87 9.78
CA GLU A 128 -15.42 -12.86 10.58
C GLU A 128 -14.48 -11.97 11.39
N LYS A 129 -13.50 -12.59 12.08
CA LYS A 129 -12.46 -11.87 12.82
C LYS A 129 -11.62 -11.01 11.89
N LEU A 130 -11.25 -11.55 10.73
CA LEU A 130 -10.53 -10.79 9.72
C LEU A 130 -11.34 -9.57 9.28
N ASN A 131 -12.62 -9.75 8.92
CA ASN A 131 -13.49 -8.66 8.49
C ASN A 131 -13.59 -7.56 9.57
N SER A 132 -13.66 -7.90 10.86
CA SER A 132 -13.68 -6.91 11.95
C SER A 132 -12.46 -5.98 11.96
N VAL A 133 -11.28 -6.50 11.58
CA VAL A 133 -10.03 -5.73 11.52
C VAL A 133 -9.90 -4.94 10.21
N LEU A 134 -10.45 -5.49 9.13
CA LEU A 134 -10.37 -4.91 7.79
C LEU A 134 -11.39 -3.78 7.57
N ILE A 135 -12.51 -3.74 8.32
CA ILE A 135 -13.50 -2.65 8.27
C ILE A 135 -12.90 -1.29 8.68
N ASP A 136 -11.79 -1.31 9.40
CA ASP A 136 -11.10 -0.15 9.97
C ASP A 136 -9.99 0.43 9.05
N GLN A 137 -10.10 0.26 7.73
CA GLN A 137 -9.17 0.87 6.77
C GLN A 137 -9.89 1.68 5.68
N ALA A 138 -9.88 3.01 5.85
CA ALA A 138 -10.28 4.06 4.90
C ALA A 138 -9.95 3.76 3.42
N ARG A 139 -8.79 3.12 3.19
CA ARG A 139 -8.29 2.80 1.84
C ARG A 139 -9.18 1.80 1.10
N PHE A 140 -9.83 0.86 1.78
CA PHE A 140 -10.69 -0.14 1.13
C PHE A 140 -12.07 0.36 0.77
N HIS A 141 -12.64 1.28 1.54
CA HIS A 141 -13.96 1.83 1.22
C HIS A 141 -13.93 2.59 -0.12
N ILE A 142 -12.76 3.15 -0.48
CA ILE A 142 -12.52 3.79 -1.78
C ILE A 142 -12.42 2.75 -2.91
N PHE A 143 -11.69 1.65 -2.72
CA PHE A 143 -11.62 0.56 -3.70
C PHE A 143 -12.96 -0.18 -3.85
N ASP A 144 -13.67 -0.41 -2.76
CA ASP A 144 -15.02 -1.00 -2.76
C ASP A 144 -16.02 -0.11 -3.51
N LEU A 145 -15.88 1.21 -3.40
CA LEU A 145 -16.66 2.18 -4.18
C LEU A 145 -16.33 2.07 -5.66
N SER A 146 -15.05 2.08 -6.03
CA SER A 146 -14.63 1.90 -7.43
C SER A 146 -15.13 0.58 -8.01
N ASN A 147 -15.04 -0.51 -7.27
CA ASN A 147 -15.47 -1.84 -7.69
C ASN A 147 -17.01 -1.92 -7.83
N ALA A 148 -17.77 -1.36 -6.89
CA ALA A 148 -19.24 -1.29 -6.97
C ALA A 148 -19.71 -0.46 -8.17
N LEU A 149 -19.02 0.65 -8.48
CA LEU A 149 -19.29 1.48 -9.65
C LEU A 149 -18.97 0.74 -10.96
N GLN A 150 -17.85 0.02 -11.02
CA GLN A 150 -17.46 -0.78 -12.19
C GLN A 150 -18.51 -1.87 -12.52
N HIS A 151 -19.01 -2.55 -11.48
CA HIS A 151 -20.04 -3.58 -11.63
C HIS A 151 -21.46 -3.03 -11.74
N ARG A 152 -21.62 -1.69 -11.71
CA ARG A 152 -22.92 -1.00 -11.75
C ARG A 152 -23.89 -1.46 -10.65
N ASP A 153 -23.35 -1.86 -9.49
CA ASP A 153 -24.16 -2.26 -8.33
C ASP A 153 -24.59 -1.02 -7.56
N ALA A 154 -25.77 -0.49 -7.90
CA ALA A 154 -26.34 0.70 -7.27
C ALA A 154 -26.54 0.52 -5.76
N LYS A 155 -26.98 -0.66 -5.32
CA LYS A 155 -27.29 -0.94 -3.90
C LYS A 155 -26.01 -0.96 -3.07
N LYS A 156 -24.95 -1.59 -3.59
CA LYS A 156 -23.63 -1.62 -2.95
C LYS A 156 -22.98 -0.23 -2.97
N THR A 157 -23.08 0.51 -4.07
CA THR A 157 -22.53 1.87 -4.20
C THR A 157 -23.10 2.82 -3.13
N VAL A 158 -24.43 2.86 -2.97
CA VAL A 158 -25.07 3.70 -1.94
C VAL A 158 -24.66 3.29 -0.53
N ARG A 159 -24.56 1.98 -0.28
CA ARG A 159 -24.14 1.46 1.04
C ARG A 159 -22.71 1.86 1.40
N VAL A 160 -21.79 1.76 0.44
CA VAL A 160 -20.39 2.15 0.63
C VAL A 160 -20.26 3.65 0.86
N LEU A 161 -20.97 4.48 0.08
CA LEU A 161 -21.00 5.94 0.27
C LEU A 161 -21.58 6.34 1.63
N ALA A 162 -22.64 5.67 2.10
CA ALA A 162 -23.21 5.92 3.42
C ALA A 162 -22.23 5.56 4.54
N ARG A 163 -21.47 4.46 4.39
CA ARG A 163 -20.43 4.07 5.34
C ARG A 163 -19.28 5.08 5.36
N LEU A 164 -18.79 5.50 4.18
CA LEU A 164 -17.77 6.54 4.05
C LEU A 164 -18.19 7.85 4.75
N LYS A 165 -19.46 8.26 4.60
CA LYS A 165 -20.03 9.42 5.31
C LYS A 165 -20.07 9.22 6.83
N GLN A 166 -20.48 8.05 7.30
CA GLN A 166 -20.55 7.73 8.74
C GLN A 166 -19.16 7.69 9.41
N MET A 167 -18.12 7.39 8.63
CA MET A 167 -16.73 7.36 9.09
C MET A 167 -16.03 8.72 9.01
N ASP A 168 -16.75 9.78 8.66
CA ASP A 168 -16.24 11.15 8.48
C ASP A 168 -15.02 11.22 7.53
N GLU A 169 -15.06 10.40 6.47
CA GLU A 169 -14.00 10.36 5.46
C GLU A 169 -13.95 11.65 4.66
N GLU A 170 -12.75 12.01 4.20
CA GLU A 170 -12.51 13.26 3.50
C GLU A 170 -13.25 13.29 2.14
N PRO A 171 -14.24 14.19 1.93
CA PRO A 171 -15.08 14.16 0.72
C PRO A 171 -14.31 14.38 -0.58
N THR A 172 -13.21 15.14 -0.58
CA THR A 172 -12.39 15.38 -1.78
C THR A 172 -11.74 14.09 -2.26
N LEU A 173 -11.24 13.26 -1.33
CA LEU A 173 -10.64 11.96 -1.61
C LEU A 173 -11.65 10.99 -2.23
N VAL A 174 -12.87 10.94 -1.68
CA VAL A 174 -13.96 10.12 -2.23
C VAL A 174 -14.34 10.59 -3.64
N LEU A 175 -14.49 11.91 -3.82
CA LEU A 175 -14.80 12.49 -5.13
C LEU A 175 -13.69 12.23 -6.16
N TRP A 176 -12.43 12.31 -5.76
CA TRP A 176 -11.28 12.00 -6.61
C TRP A 176 -11.34 10.55 -7.10
N ALA A 177 -11.63 9.60 -6.21
CA ALA A 177 -11.72 8.18 -6.56
C ALA A 177 -12.87 7.91 -7.54
N MET A 178 -14.05 8.48 -7.29
CA MET A 178 -15.17 8.41 -8.22
C MET A 178 -14.79 9.01 -9.59
N SER A 179 -14.14 10.17 -9.60
CA SER A 179 -13.71 10.85 -10.83
C SER A 179 -12.70 10.03 -11.63
N ARG A 180 -11.81 9.32 -10.95
CA ARG A 180 -10.87 8.39 -11.57
C ARG A 180 -11.63 7.21 -12.20
N THR A 181 -12.52 6.56 -11.47
CA THR A 181 -13.32 5.43 -11.98
C THR A 181 -14.21 5.85 -13.16
N ILE A 182 -14.76 7.06 -13.15
CA ILE A 182 -15.52 7.64 -14.27
C ILE A 182 -14.67 7.69 -15.54
N ARG A 183 -13.43 8.17 -15.45
CA ARG A 183 -12.52 8.27 -16.60
C ARG A 183 -12.10 6.91 -17.14
N GLU A 184 -11.96 5.93 -16.26
CA GLU A 184 -11.54 4.57 -16.62
C GLU A 184 -12.68 3.74 -17.24
N TYR A 185 -13.94 3.93 -16.82
CA TYR A 185 -15.04 3.00 -17.14
C TYR A 185 -16.28 3.63 -17.80
N ALA A 186 -16.31 4.93 -18.07
CA ALA A 186 -17.44 5.53 -18.77
C ALA A 186 -17.59 4.95 -20.19
N SER A 187 -18.67 4.20 -20.40
CA SER A 187 -18.93 3.46 -21.65
C SER A 187 -19.31 4.34 -22.85
N CYS A 188 -19.52 5.65 -22.66
CA CYS A 188 -19.99 6.57 -23.70
C CYS A 188 -19.63 8.02 -23.35
N GLU A 189 -19.27 8.81 -24.37
CA GLU A 189 -18.86 10.21 -24.24
C GLU A 189 -19.91 11.11 -23.57
N ILE A 190 -21.20 10.86 -23.83
CA ILE A 190 -22.32 11.62 -23.24
C ILE A 190 -22.39 11.38 -21.73
N LEU A 191 -22.27 10.13 -21.30
CA LEU A 191 -22.27 9.76 -19.88
C LEU A 191 -21.04 10.32 -19.18
N LEU A 192 -19.87 10.25 -19.82
CA LEU A 192 -18.62 10.80 -19.32
C LEU A 192 -18.73 12.32 -19.07
N LYS A 193 -19.18 13.09 -20.07
CA LYS A 193 -19.38 14.54 -19.95
C LYS A 193 -20.37 14.90 -18.84
N LYS A 194 -21.47 14.17 -18.73
CA LYS A 194 -22.48 14.39 -17.69
C LYS A 194 -21.92 14.10 -16.28
N ALA A 195 -21.24 12.96 -16.12
CA ALA A 195 -20.65 12.55 -14.84
C ALA A 195 -19.53 13.50 -14.38
N LEU A 196 -18.64 13.94 -15.29
CA LEU A 196 -17.59 14.90 -14.97
C LEU A 196 -18.15 16.29 -14.63
N THR A 197 -19.21 16.73 -15.31
CA THR A 197 -19.89 17.98 -14.96
C THR A 197 -20.49 17.91 -13.55
N MET A 198 -21.10 16.79 -13.19
CA MET A 198 -21.61 16.56 -11.83
C MET A 198 -20.47 16.51 -10.80
N ALA A 199 -19.37 15.82 -11.09
CA ALA A 199 -18.20 15.79 -10.22
C ALA A 199 -17.62 17.20 -9.99
N ALA A 200 -17.52 18.03 -11.03
CA ALA A 200 -17.07 19.41 -10.91
C ALA A 200 -18.00 20.28 -10.04
N LYS A 201 -19.32 20.05 -10.10
CA LYS A 201 -20.27 20.72 -9.20
C LYS A 201 -20.07 20.29 -7.75
N ILE A 202 -19.85 19.00 -7.50
CA ILE A 202 -19.59 18.46 -6.16
C ILE A 202 -18.28 19.05 -5.60
N ASP A 203 -17.21 19.12 -6.41
CA ASP A 203 -15.94 19.74 -6.01
C ASP A 203 -16.13 21.19 -5.54
N ARG A 204 -16.96 21.97 -6.24
CA ARG A 204 -17.30 23.34 -5.82
C ARG A 204 -18.08 23.38 -4.50
N ILE A 205 -18.94 22.40 -4.24
CA ILE A 205 -19.66 22.28 -2.95
C ILE A 205 -18.66 21.96 -1.84
N ILE A 206 -17.76 20.99 -2.06
CA ILE A 206 -16.72 20.60 -1.09
C ILE A 206 -15.82 21.80 -0.75
N LYS A 207 -15.45 22.61 -1.75
CA LYS A 207 -14.63 23.82 -1.57
C LYS A 207 -15.39 25.01 -0.96
N GLY A 208 -16.68 24.87 -0.64
CA GLY A 208 -17.51 25.96 -0.11
C GLY A 208 -17.87 27.05 -1.12
N VAL A 209 -17.62 26.82 -2.41
CA VAL A 209 -17.87 27.77 -3.51
C VAL A 209 -19.31 27.67 -4.04
N ALA A 210 -20.02 26.59 -3.71
CA ALA A 210 -21.42 26.37 -4.05
C ALA A 210 -22.19 25.78 -2.87
N MET A 211 -23.49 26.06 -2.76
CA MET A 211 -24.34 25.48 -1.71
C MET A 211 -24.81 24.07 -2.08
N GLY A 212 -24.84 23.17 -1.09
CA GLY A 212 -25.39 21.81 -1.21
C GLY A 212 -24.76 20.80 -0.24
N ASP A 213 -25.24 19.55 -0.27
CA ASP A 213 -24.60 18.42 0.42
C ASP A 213 -23.74 17.62 -0.59
N ALA A 214 -22.42 17.64 -0.39
CA ALA A 214 -21.46 16.94 -1.24
C ALA A 214 -21.72 15.43 -1.28
N TRP A 215 -22.15 14.81 -0.17
CA TRP A 215 -22.45 13.39 -0.09
C TRP A 215 -23.73 13.01 -0.84
N GLN A 216 -24.76 13.86 -0.80
CA GLN A 216 -25.94 13.67 -1.65
C GLN A 216 -25.58 13.80 -3.14
N GLY A 217 -24.70 14.74 -3.47
CA GLY A 217 -24.14 14.87 -4.82
C GLY A 217 -23.38 13.63 -5.27
N MET A 218 -22.48 13.10 -4.43
CA MET A 218 -21.74 11.87 -4.70
C MET A 218 -22.66 10.64 -4.84
N THR A 219 -23.69 10.54 -4.01
CA THR A 219 -24.71 9.47 -4.11
C THR A 219 -25.45 9.53 -5.45
N SER A 220 -25.87 10.72 -5.87
CA SER A 220 -26.54 10.94 -7.15
C SER A 220 -25.63 10.62 -8.34
N LEU A 221 -24.35 11.00 -8.24
CA LEU A 221 -23.32 10.66 -9.23
C LEU A 221 -23.11 9.14 -9.32
N GLY A 222 -23.04 8.44 -8.18
CA GLY A 222 -22.88 6.99 -8.14
C GLY A 222 -24.06 6.25 -8.77
N LEU A 223 -25.29 6.69 -8.49
CA LEU A 223 -26.50 6.14 -9.11
C LEU A 223 -26.52 6.34 -10.63
N LEU A 224 -26.13 7.53 -11.11
CA LEU A 224 -26.03 7.81 -12.55
C LEU A 224 -25.07 6.85 -13.27
N LEU A 225 -23.98 6.43 -12.61
CA LEU A 225 -23.02 5.49 -13.20
C LEU A 225 -23.53 4.06 -13.20
N CYS A 226 -24.44 3.72 -12.27
CA CYS A 226 -25.02 2.39 -12.15
C CYS A 226 -26.27 2.17 -13.01
N THR A 227 -26.86 3.22 -13.62
CA THR A 227 -28.04 3.03 -14.49
C THR A 227 -27.70 2.14 -15.68
N LYS A 228 -28.48 1.08 -15.88
CA LYS A 228 -28.43 0.24 -17.09
C LYS A 228 -28.98 1.03 -18.29
N LYS A 229 -28.38 0.80 -19.47
CA LYS A 229 -29.05 1.08 -20.75
C LYS A 229 -30.19 0.08 -20.93
#